data_AF-A0A954ES67-F1
#
_entry.id   AF-A0A954ES67-F1
#
_cell.length_a   1.000
_cell.length_b   1.000
_cell.length_c   1.000
_cell.angle_alpha   90.00
_cell.angle_beta   90.00
_cell.angle_gamma   90.00
#
_symmetry.space_group_name_H-M   'P 1'
#
loop_
_entity.id
_entity.type
_entity.pdbx_description
1 polymer ?
#
loop_
_entity_poly.entity_id
_entity_poly.type
_entity_poly.pdbx_seq_one_letter_code
_entity_poly.pdbx_strand_id
1 'polypeptide(L)'
;MPPFPLRSAEIRRLAAESRRSEDANWKRWGTYLAERQWGTVREDYSLDGEPWNHFTHDNAVWRAYRWGEDGILGWTDRQNRLCFAITLWNGKDPILKERLFGLSGPEGNHGEDVKECYYYLDALPTHSYCHGLYKYPQQEFPYRQLIEENSRRNRDEREYELIDTSVFDDNKYFDVHVEYAKAAPEDTLIRVTICNRGNDSARLHLLPTFWFRNFWDSNTTFEADHAKPSLALQPDGGLLAEDATLGRYRIYADIGPKGYRAPWWFTENETNSGRLRSPQVNLPGCKDAFHLYLIKGMKDALNATPEGTKSAAYYILSVPARSQITIRLRLCREDLAPDVPFGSSFEDTFDLRKQEADAFYDLKVDAGLTIDERRVLRQANAGLFWTKQFYYYSVNDWLNHGPERPIFDKINHLPRNGDWGHLFNRDVISMPDKWEYPWYAAWDSAFHMIPFAHLDINYAKEQMIMFLREWYMHP
;
A
#
# COMPACT_ATOMS: atom_id res chain seq x y z
N MET A 1 -5.93 35.76 5.81
CA MET A 1 -5.21 35.13 4.67
C MET A 1 -3.91 34.55 5.21
N PRO A 2 -3.55 33.29 4.88
CA PRO A 2 -2.27 32.73 5.30
C PRO A 2 -1.08 33.48 4.66
N PRO A 3 0.09 33.51 5.33
CA PRO A 3 1.28 34.19 4.84
C PRO A 3 1.76 33.62 3.49
N PHE A 4 2.34 34.47 2.63
CA PHE A 4 2.79 34.12 1.27
C PHE A 4 3.71 32.87 1.19
N PRO A 5 4.65 32.66 2.15
CA PRO A 5 5.44 31.44 2.20
C PRO A 5 4.62 30.15 2.33
N LEU A 6 3.50 30.14 3.05
CA LEU A 6 2.64 28.95 3.19
C LEU A 6 1.85 28.69 1.90
N ARG A 7 1.26 29.74 1.31
CA ARG A 7 0.49 29.64 0.05
C ARG A 7 1.30 29.05 -1.10
N SER A 8 2.60 29.34 -1.16
CA SER A 8 3.46 28.90 -2.26
C SER A 8 4.27 27.64 -1.94
N ALA A 9 4.16 27.05 -0.74
CA ALA A 9 5.05 25.97 -0.30
C ALA A 9 5.04 24.77 -1.26
N GLU A 10 3.86 24.22 -1.54
CA GLU A 10 3.75 23.06 -2.44
C GLU A 10 4.13 23.39 -3.89
N ILE A 11 3.74 24.57 -4.37
CA ILE A 11 4.11 25.05 -5.71
C ILE A 11 5.64 25.18 -5.84
N ARG A 12 6.33 25.64 -4.79
CA ARG A 12 7.80 25.71 -4.77
C ARG A 12 8.44 24.33 -4.77
N ARG A 13 7.87 23.35 -4.05
CA ARG A 13 8.36 21.96 -4.12
C ARG A 13 8.22 21.40 -5.52
N LEU A 14 7.05 21.57 -6.14
CA LEU A 14 6.81 21.15 -7.53
C LEU A 14 7.77 21.80 -8.53
N ALA A 15 8.05 23.09 -8.36
CA ALA A 15 9.02 23.80 -9.19
C ALA A 15 10.47 23.29 -8.96
N ALA A 16 10.84 23.01 -7.72
CA ALA A 16 12.16 22.48 -7.37
C ALA A 16 12.37 21.06 -7.91
N GLU A 17 11.35 20.19 -7.79
CA GLU A 17 11.26 18.86 -8.40
C GLU A 17 11.46 18.91 -9.92
N SER A 18 10.69 19.77 -10.60
CA SER A 18 10.76 19.93 -12.06
C SER A 18 12.14 20.37 -12.55
N ARG A 19 12.84 21.19 -11.76
CA ARG A 19 14.20 21.65 -12.03
C ARG A 19 15.27 20.65 -11.61
N ARG A 20 14.90 19.54 -10.97
CA ARG A 20 15.82 18.58 -10.34
C ARG A 20 16.82 19.28 -9.42
N SER A 21 16.31 20.20 -8.61
CA SER A 21 17.12 20.93 -7.65
C SER A 21 17.71 19.96 -6.63
N GLU A 22 18.87 20.30 -6.08
CA GLU A 22 19.46 19.54 -4.97
C GLU A 22 18.45 19.42 -3.81
N ASP A 23 18.40 18.25 -3.18
CA ASP A 23 17.47 17.93 -2.08
C ASP A 23 15.99 18.21 -2.37
N ALA A 24 15.58 18.20 -3.65
CA ALA A 24 14.18 18.42 -4.03
C ALA A 24 13.45 17.15 -4.44
N ASN A 25 13.91 15.97 -4.01
CA ASN A 25 13.40 14.65 -4.40
C ASN A 25 12.16 14.19 -3.59
N TRP A 26 11.24 15.12 -3.31
CA TRP A 26 10.00 14.90 -2.57
C TRP A 26 9.16 13.73 -3.10
N LYS A 27 9.08 13.52 -4.42
CA LYS A 27 8.27 12.46 -5.04
C LYS A 27 8.91 11.07 -4.96
N ARG A 28 10.09 10.90 -4.33
CA ARG A 28 10.67 9.57 -4.11
C ARG A 28 9.74 8.67 -3.31
N TRP A 29 9.17 9.18 -2.23
CA TRP A 29 8.27 8.43 -1.37
C TRP A 29 6.83 8.87 -1.60
N GLY A 30 5.89 7.94 -1.54
CA GLY A 30 4.49 8.28 -1.73
C GLY A 30 3.56 7.11 -1.50
N THR A 31 2.29 7.37 -1.75
CA THR A 31 1.23 6.35 -1.75
C THR A 31 1.30 5.57 -3.05
N TYR A 32 2.43 4.92 -3.35
CA TYR A 32 2.66 4.19 -4.62
C TYR A 32 2.40 2.69 -4.53
N LEU A 33 2.18 2.17 -3.31
CA LEU A 33 1.83 0.78 -3.08
C LEU A 33 0.46 0.49 -3.69
N ALA A 34 0.29 -0.70 -4.26
CA ALA A 34 -1.00 -1.16 -4.75
C ALA A 34 -1.93 -1.53 -3.58
N GLU A 35 -3.23 -1.54 -3.82
CA GLU A 35 -4.21 -2.05 -2.85
C GLU A 35 -4.60 -3.50 -3.13
N ARG A 36 -4.38 -3.97 -4.36
CA ARG A 36 -4.47 -5.38 -4.75
C ARG A 36 -3.34 -5.74 -5.71
N GLN A 37 -2.56 -6.78 -5.35
CA GLN A 37 -1.58 -7.41 -6.24
C GLN A 37 -1.95 -8.85 -6.60
N TRP A 38 -2.76 -9.52 -5.76
CA TRP A 38 -3.32 -10.84 -6.04
C TRP A 38 -4.36 -10.80 -7.17
N GLY A 39 -4.55 -11.92 -7.87
CA GLY A 39 -5.53 -12.06 -8.94
C GLY A 39 -5.24 -11.21 -10.18
N THR A 40 -4.00 -10.77 -10.39
CA THR A 40 -3.61 -9.90 -11.51
C THR A 40 -2.96 -10.66 -12.65
N VAL A 41 -3.10 -10.17 -13.89
CA VAL A 41 -2.48 -10.75 -15.09
C VAL A 41 -0.96 -10.89 -14.96
N ARG A 42 -0.29 -9.93 -14.33
CA ARG A 42 1.17 -9.97 -14.16
C ARG A 42 1.61 -11.05 -13.16
N GLU A 43 0.77 -11.42 -12.20
CA GLU A 43 1.05 -12.50 -11.24
C GLU A 43 0.50 -13.86 -11.71
N ASP A 44 -0.05 -13.94 -12.93
CA ASP A 44 -0.62 -15.16 -13.49
C ASP A 44 0.44 -16.02 -14.21
N TYR A 45 0.54 -17.26 -13.78
CA TYR A 45 1.37 -18.30 -14.41
C TYR A 45 0.56 -19.58 -14.66
N SER A 46 -0.78 -19.50 -14.66
CA SER A 46 -1.64 -20.62 -14.97
C SER A 46 -1.52 -21.03 -16.44
N LEU A 47 -1.91 -22.27 -16.75
CA LEU A 47 -1.86 -22.82 -18.11
C LEU A 47 -3.01 -22.32 -18.99
N ASP A 48 -4.12 -21.95 -18.36
CA ASP A 48 -5.36 -21.49 -18.99
C ASP A 48 -5.46 -19.96 -19.10
N GLY A 49 -4.55 -19.20 -18.47
CA GLY A 49 -4.54 -17.73 -18.50
C GLY A 49 -5.63 -17.09 -17.64
N GLU A 50 -5.98 -17.75 -16.54
CA GLU A 50 -7.03 -17.39 -15.59
C GLU A 50 -6.44 -16.81 -14.28
N PRO A 51 -6.10 -15.50 -14.26
CA PRO A 51 -5.39 -14.87 -13.15
C PRO A 51 -6.14 -14.95 -11.82
N TRP A 52 -7.47 -14.86 -11.87
CA TRP A 52 -8.35 -14.78 -10.69
C TRP A 52 -8.28 -16.01 -9.79
N ASN A 53 -8.07 -17.19 -10.38
CA ASN A 53 -8.02 -18.47 -9.66
C ASN A 53 -6.58 -18.93 -9.38
N HIS A 54 -5.57 -18.28 -9.97
CA HIS A 54 -4.17 -18.70 -9.86
C HIS A 54 -3.45 -18.18 -8.61
N PHE A 55 -3.55 -16.87 -8.35
CA PHE A 55 -2.93 -16.23 -7.19
C PHE A 55 -4.01 -15.51 -6.40
N THR A 56 -4.77 -16.28 -5.61
CA THR A 56 -5.94 -15.76 -4.89
C THR A 56 -5.57 -14.90 -3.68
N HIS A 57 -6.55 -14.20 -3.12
CA HIS A 57 -6.42 -13.50 -1.85
C HIS A 57 -5.92 -14.43 -0.72
N ASP A 58 -6.32 -15.70 -0.70
CA ASP A 58 -5.85 -16.67 0.30
C ASP A 58 -4.39 -17.08 0.08
N ASN A 59 -3.94 -17.10 -1.18
CA ASN A 59 -2.52 -17.32 -1.50
C ASN A 59 -1.65 -16.14 -1.07
N ALA A 60 -2.15 -14.91 -1.20
CA ALA A 60 -1.45 -13.68 -0.84
C ALA A 60 -0.94 -13.63 0.60
N VAL A 61 -1.57 -14.38 1.50
CA VAL A 61 -1.13 -14.48 2.90
C VAL A 61 0.27 -15.07 3.01
N TRP A 62 0.62 -16.03 2.15
CA TRP A 62 1.84 -16.84 2.29
C TRP A 62 2.74 -16.90 1.06
N ARG A 63 2.24 -16.50 -0.12
CA ARG A 63 3.00 -16.43 -1.37
C ARG A 63 3.50 -15.00 -1.59
N ALA A 64 4.79 -14.85 -1.88
CA ALA A 64 5.38 -13.57 -2.24
C ALA A 64 5.01 -13.17 -3.66
N TYR A 65 4.89 -11.86 -3.89
CA TYR A 65 4.63 -11.29 -5.20
C TYR A 65 5.94 -11.08 -5.95
N ARG A 66 5.86 -11.00 -7.29
CA ARG A 66 7.04 -10.79 -8.12
C ARG A 66 7.13 -9.38 -8.69
N TRP A 67 5.98 -8.81 -9.07
CA TRP A 67 5.93 -7.58 -9.85
C TRP A 67 5.58 -6.33 -9.03
N GLY A 68 5.34 -6.49 -7.74
CA GLY A 68 4.91 -5.41 -6.87
C GLY A 68 4.64 -5.93 -5.47
N GLU A 69 3.97 -5.12 -4.67
CA GLU A 69 3.46 -5.47 -3.35
C GLU A 69 2.12 -4.74 -3.13
N ASP A 70 1.30 -5.25 -2.20
CA ASP A 70 0.06 -4.59 -1.78
C ASP A 70 0.01 -4.33 -0.27
N GLY A 71 -0.85 -3.40 0.14
CA GLY A 71 -1.08 -3.12 1.55
C GLY A 71 -2.08 -1.99 1.80
N ILE A 72 -2.73 -2.03 2.97
CA ILE A 72 -3.78 -1.07 3.34
C ILE A 72 -3.17 0.32 3.59
N LEU A 73 -3.62 1.32 2.81
CA LEU A 73 -3.19 2.71 2.88
C LEU A 73 -1.65 2.84 2.85
N GLY A 74 -1.01 2.04 1.99
CA GLY A 74 0.42 1.83 2.01
C GLY A 74 1.29 2.97 1.50
N TRP A 75 2.57 2.89 1.85
CA TRP A 75 3.60 3.86 1.52
C TRP A 75 4.85 3.15 1.02
N THR A 76 5.45 3.66 -0.04
CA THR A 76 6.65 3.03 -0.61
C THR A 76 7.45 4.03 -1.43
N ASP A 77 8.72 3.71 -1.71
CA ASP A 77 9.49 4.49 -2.66
C ASP A 77 8.95 4.26 -4.08
N ARG A 78 9.27 5.17 -5.00
CA ARG A 78 8.80 5.12 -6.40
C ARG A 78 9.30 3.91 -7.20
N GLN A 79 10.08 3.02 -6.59
CA GLN A 79 10.59 1.78 -7.18
C GLN A 79 10.10 0.53 -6.42
N ASN A 80 9.15 0.73 -5.50
CA ASN A 80 8.53 -0.27 -4.67
C ASN A 80 9.53 -1.23 -4.02
N ARG A 81 10.60 -0.68 -3.44
CA ARG A 81 11.65 -1.43 -2.76
C ARG A 81 11.29 -1.66 -1.32
N LEU A 82 11.25 -0.58 -0.52
CA LEU A 82 10.81 -0.63 0.87
C LEU A 82 9.35 -0.18 0.94
N CYS A 83 8.52 -1.04 1.49
CA CYS A 83 7.09 -0.87 1.65
C CYS A 83 6.76 -0.67 3.13
N PHE A 84 5.68 0.07 3.36
CA PHE A 84 5.03 0.21 4.66
C PHE A 84 3.52 0.11 4.48
N ALA A 85 2.85 -0.57 5.41
CA ALA A 85 1.40 -0.55 5.56
C ALA A 85 1.01 -0.92 6.98
N ILE A 86 -0.24 -0.64 7.34
CA ILE A 86 -0.81 -1.14 8.59
C ILE A 86 -1.28 -2.58 8.43
N THR A 87 -1.06 -3.38 9.48
CA THR A 87 -1.65 -4.71 9.63
C THR A 87 -2.46 -4.76 10.91
N LEU A 88 -3.69 -5.28 10.82
CA LEU A 88 -4.66 -5.25 11.92
C LEU A 88 -5.16 -6.66 12.26
N TRP A 89 -5.53 -6.87 13.52
CA TRP A 89 -6.31 -8.01 13.94
C TRP A 89 -7.21 -7.66 15.13
N ASN A 90 -8.51 -7.82 14.96
CA ASN A 90 -9.53 -7.57 15.99
C ASN A 90 -9.62 -8.69 17.05
N GLY A 91 -8.80 -9.75 16.94
CA GLY A 91 -8.83 -10.92 17.82
C GLY A 91 -9.85 -11.99 17.42
N LYS A 92 -10.59 -11.78 16.32
CA LYS A 92 -11.68 -12.65 15.84
C LYS A 92 -11.48 -13.08 14.40
N ASP A 93 -10.90 -12.23 13.55
CA ASP A 93 -10.70 -12.54 12.14
C ASP A 93 -9.85 -13.82 11.97
N PRO A 94 -10.19 -14.67 10.98
CA PRO A 94 -9.45 -15.88 10.70
C PRO A 94 -8.09 -15.62 10.04
N ILE A 95 -7.86 -14.38 9.58
CA ILE A 95 -6.64 -13.92 8.89
C ILE A 95 -6.18 -12.56 9.42
N LEU A 96 -4.90 -12.25 9.22
CA LEU A 96 -4.38 -10.91 9.50
C LEU A 96 -4.88 -9.97 8.41
N LYS A 97 -5.35 -8.79 8.80
CA LYS A 97 -5.80 -7.76 7.87
C LYS A 97 -4.60 -6.95 7.39
N GLU A 98 -3.87 -7.53 6.43
CA GLU A 98 -2.69 -6.92 5.78
C GLU A 98 -3.05 -6.20 4.47
N ARG A 99 -4.14 -6.65 3.82
CA ARG A 99 -4.59 -6.21 2.50
C ARG A 99 -6.12 -6.18 2.43
N LEU A 100 -6.62 -5.45 1.44
CA LEU A 100 -8.05 -5.33 1.19
C LEU A 100 -8.60 -6.63 0.58
N PHE A 101 -9.74 -7.07 1.09
CA PHE A 101 -10.48 -8.21 0.55
C PHE A 101 -11.54 -7.74 -0.46
N GLY A 102 -11.87 -8.61 -1.39
CA GLY A 102 -12.97 -8.42 -2.30
C GLY A 102 -13.15 -9.61 -3.21
N LEU A 103 -14.06 -9.48 -4.16
CA LEU A 103 -14.45 -10.51 -5.10
C LEU A 103 -13.61 -10.41 -6.37
N SER A 104 -13.19 -11.56 -6.88
CA SER A 104 -12.65 -11.66 -8.23
C SER A 104 -13.75 -11.52 -9.28
N GLY A 105 -13.37 -11.34 -10.55
CA GLY A 105 -14.32 -11.14 -11.66
C GLY A 105 -15.43 -12.19 -11.73
N PRO A 106 -15.13 -13.50 -11.57
CA PRO A 106 -16.16 -14.54 -11.54
C PRO A 106 -17.02 -14.59 -10.27
N GLU A 107 -16.59 -13.95 -9.17
CA GLU A 107 -17.28 -14.00 -7.87
C GLU A 107 -18.30 -12.86 -7.70
N GLY A 108 -18.07 -11.69 -8.31
CA GLY A 108 -18.99 -10.56 -8.26
C GLY A 108 -20.01 -10.57 -9.40
N ASN A 109 -21.22 -10.08 -9.13
CA ASN A 109 -22.30 -9.97 -10.11
C ASN A 109 -22.03 -8.85 -11.15
N HIS A 110 -21.18 -7.87 -10.82
CA HIS A 110 -20.71 -6.81 -11.72
C HIS A 110 -19.20 -6.86 -12.02
N GLY A 111 -18.50 -7.90 -11.58
CA GLY A 111 -17.07 -8.10 -11.82
C GLY A 111 -16.25 -8.11 -10.54
N GLU A 112 -15.05 -7.53 -10.61
CA GLU A 112 -14.17 -7.41 -9.45
C GLU A 112 -14.72 -6.34 -8.51
N ASP A 113 -14.75 -6.61 -7.22
CA ASP A 113 -15.51 -5.77 -6.29
C ASP A 113 -14.89 -5.78 -4.89
N VAL A 114 -14.37 -4.62 -4.46
CA VAL A 114 -13.72 -4.48 -3.15
C VAL A 114 -14.77 -4.46 -2.04
N LYS A 115 -14.67 -5.39 -1.09
CA LYS A 115 -15.64 -5.50 0.01
C LYS A 115 -15.19 -4.80 1.28
N GLU A 116 -14.53 -3.66 1.12
CA GLU A 116 -13.92 -2.89 2.20
C GLU A 116 -14.39 -1.45 2.17
N CYS A 117 -14.38 -0.77 3.32
CA CYS A 117 -14.66 0.67 3.39
C CYS A 117 -13.38 1.44 3.72
N TYR A 118 -12.86 2.15 2.73
CA TYR A 118 -11.67 3.00 2.84
C TYR A 118 -11.84 4.28 2.03
N TYR A 119 -11.15 5.33 2.45
CA TYR A 119 -11.36 6.68 1.90
C TYR A 119 -10.05 7.45 1.86
N TYR A 120 -9.82 8.13 0.74
CA TYR A 120 -8.74 9.09 0.57
C TYR A 120 -9.21 10.48 0.99
N LEU A 121 -8.77 10.92 2.16
CA LEU A 121 -9.27 12.14 2.78
C LEU A 121 -8.47 13.37 2.37
N ASP A 122 -7.16 13.21 2.13
CA ASP A 122 -6.28 14.30 1.72
C ASP A 122 -4.99 13.78 1.07
N ALA A 123 -4.42 14.56 0.17
CA ALA A 123 -3.08 14.35 -0.36
C ALA A 123 -2.55 15.60 -1.07
N LEU A 124 -1.24 15.79 -1.06
CA LEU A 124 -0.54 16.80 -1.86
C LEU A 124 0.20 16.16 -3.05
N PRO A 125 0.41 16.87 -4.17
CA PRO A 125 1.13 16.36 -5.34
C PRO A 125 2.51 15.73 -5.07
N THR A 126 3.26 16.28 -4.13
CA THR A 126 4.58 15.78 -3.71
C THR A 126 4.51 14.73 -2.60
N HIS A 127 3.29 14.36 -2.19
CA HIS A 127 3.00 13.52 -1.02
C HIS A 127 3.65 14.07 0.25
N SER A 128 3.81 15.40 0.37
CA SER A 128 4.31 16.01 1.60
C SER A 128 3.31 15.90 2.75
N TYR A 129 2.02 15.73 2.42
CA TYR A 129 0.95 15.35 3.32
C TYR A 129 0.01 14.37 2.60
N CYS A 130 -0.38 13.28 3.27
CA CYS A 130 -1.40 12.34 2.81
C CYS A 130 -2.21 11.86 4.01
N HIS A 131 -3.53 11.69 3.86
CA HIS A 131 -4.43 11.20 4.90
C HIS A 131 -5.44 10.22 4.32
N GLY A 132 -5.44 9.00 4.83
CA GLY A 132 -6.40 7.95 4.51
C GLY A 132 -7.17 7.49 5.73
N LEU A 133 -8.33 6.89 5.49
CA LEU A 133 -9.17 6.25 6.50
C LEU A 133 -9.52 4.83 6.05
N TYR A 134 -9.33 3.86 6.92
CA TYR A 134 -9.82 2.50 6.77
C TYR A 134 -10.81 2.16 7.89
N LYS A 135 -11.96 1.55 7.56
CA LYS A 135 -12.96 1.13 8.55
C LYS A 135 -12.80 -0.37 8.83
N TYR A 136 -12.46 -0.72 10.06
CA TYR A 136 -12.20 -2.10 10.45
C TYR A 136 -13.22 -2.59 11.50
N PRO A 137 -13.98 -3.66 11.23
CA PRO A 137 -14.97 -4.16 12.19
C PRO A 137 -14.37 -4.71 13.50
N GLN A 138 -15.12 -4.56 14.60
CA GLN A 138 -14.78 -5.19 15.90
C GLN A 138 -15.25 -6.65 16.00
N GLN A 139 -16.07 -7.10 15.05
CA GLN A 139 -16.49 -8.49 14.89
C GLN A 139 -15.68 -9.16 13.78
N GLU A 140 -15.76 -10.49 13.70
CA GLU A 140 -15.19 -11.22 12.57
C GLU A 140 -15.69 -10.64 11.24
N PHE A 141 -14.76 -10.36 10.35
CA PHE A 141 -15.07 -9.84 9.04
C PHE A 141 -15.84 -10.89 8.20
N PRO A 142 -16.95 -10.53 7.53
CA PRO A 142 -17.92 -11.48 6.97
C PRO A 142 -17.52 -12.06 5.60
N TYR A 143 -16.29 -12.58 5.46
CA TYR A 143 -15.72 -13.07 4.19
C TYR A 143 -16.65 -14.03 3.45
N ARG A 144 -17.10 -15.09 4.14
CA ARG A 144 -17.93 -16.16 3.57
C ARG A 144 -19.30 -15.63 3.12
N GLN A 145 -19.92 -14.79 3.93
CA GLN A 145 -21.24 -14.22 3.63
C GLN A 145 -21.18 -13.34 2.38
N LEU A 146 -20.13 -12.52 2.24
CA LEU A 146 -19.92 -11.67 1.07
C LEU A 146 -19.77 -12.49 -0.22
N ILE A 147 -19.00 -13.58 -0.19
CA ILE A 147 -18.84 -14.49 -1.34
C ILE A 147 -20.18 -15.19 -1.66
N GLU A 148 -20.79 -15.83 -0.67
CA GLU A 148 -21.98 -16.65 -0.87
C GLU A 148 -23.18 -15.84 -1.37
N GLU A 149 -23.44 -14.67 -0.81
CA GLU A 149 -24.58 -13.84 -1.23
C GLU A 149 -24.37 -13.22 -2.62
N ASN A 150 -23.18 -12.72 -2.95
CA ASN A 150 -22.91 -12.18 -4.29
C ASN A 150 -22.95 -13.26 -5.38
N SER A 151 -22.49 -14.48 -5.08
CA SER A 151 -22.56 -15.61 -6.04
C SER A 151 -23.98 -16.02 -6.45
N ARG A 152 -24.99 -15.63 -5.66
CA ARG A 152 -26.42 -15.91 -5.93
C ARG A 152 -27.10 -14.79 -6.71
N ARG A 153 -26.46 -13.63 -6.82
CA ARG A 153 -27.03 -12.45 -7.49
C ARG A 153 -26.73 -12.48 -8.98
N ASN A 154 -27.64 -11.91 -9.76
CA ASN A 154 -27.45 -11.70 -11.18
C ASN A 154 -27.11 -10.23 -11.50
N ARG A 155 -26.85 -9.95 -12.78
CA ARG A 155 -26.42 -8.62 -13.26
C ARG A 155 -27.47 -7.52 -13.09
N ASP A 156 -28.75 -7.86 -12.94
CA ASP A 156 -29.83 -6.90 -12.74
C ASP A 156 -30.03 -6.53 -11.25
N GLU A 157 -29.36 -7.24 -10.34
CA GLU A 157 -29.38 -6.97 -8.90
C GLU A 157 -28.20 -6.07 -8.51
N ARG A 158 -28.35 -5.31 -7.42
CA ARG A 158 -27.25 -4.53 -6.84
C ARG A 158 -26.21 -5.46 -6.21
N GLU A 159 -24.97 -5.01 -6.11
CA GLU A 159 -23.93 -5.69 -5.32
C GLU A 159 -24.35 -5.81 -3.85
N TYR A 160 -23.89 -6.88 -3.18
CA TYR A 160 -24.05 -7.04 -1.73
C TYR A 160 -22.78 -6.53 -1.05
N GLU A 161 -22.91 -5.46 -0.28
CA GLU A 161 -21.79 -4.72 0.28
C GLU A 161 -21.51 -5.06 1.74
N LEU A 162 -20.31 -4.70 2.21
CA LEU A 162 -19.92 -4.85 3.61
C LEU A 162 -20.95 -4.20 4.57
N ILE A 163 -21.51 -3.06 4.17
CA ILE A 163 -22.53 -2.33 4.94
C ILE A 163 -23.86 -3.10 5.08
N ASP A 164 -24.14 -4.06 4.20
CA ASP A 164 -25.36 -4.86 4.21
C ASP A 164 -25.26 -6.09 5.14
N THR A 165 -24.07 -6.36 5.70
CA THR A 165 -23.80 -7.55 6.52
C THR A 165 -24.11 -7.39 8.00
N SER A 166 -24.55 -6.19 8.43
CA SER A 166 -24.68 -5.76 9.83
C SER A 166 -23.37 -5.66 10.64
N VAL A 167 -22.20 -5.88 10.02
CA VAL A 167 -20.91 -5.87 10.75
C VAL A 167 -20.55 -4.51 11.36
N PHE A 168 -21.17 -3.43 10.88
CA PHE A 168 -21.02 -2.07 11.40
C PHE A 168 -22.16 -1.59 12.31
N ASP A 169 -23.14 -2.45 12.58
CA ASP A 169 -24.26 -2.14 13.47
C ASP A 169 -23.77 -1.77 14.87
N ASP A 170 -24.57 -0.95 15.57
CA ASP A 170 -24.22 -0.34 16.85
C ASP A 170 -22.92 0.49 16.85
N ASN A 171 -22.39 0.84 15.68
CA ASN A 171 -21.07 1.44 15.49
C ASN A 171 -19.90 0.56 15.97
N LYS A 172 -20.02 -0.77 15.90
CA LYS A 172 -18.98 -1.72 16.36
C LYS A 172 -17.82 -1.85 15.37
N TYR A 173 -17.14 -0.75 15.12
CA TYR A 173 -15.96 -0.70 14.25
C TYR A 173 -14.92 0.33 14.75
N PHE A 174 -13.73 0.23 14.18
CA PHE A 174 -12.67 1.20 14.32
C PHE A 174 -12.59 2.04 13.05
N ASP A 175 -12.53 3.36 13.20
CA ASP A 175 -11.94 4.22 12.17
C ASP A 175 -10.43 4.22 12.37
N VAL A 176 -9.68 3.75 11.37
CA VAL A 176 -8.22 3.70 11.39
C VAL A 176 -7.70 4.75 10.42
N HIS A 177 -7.31 5.89 10.96
CA HIS A 177 -6.68 6.96 10.18
C HIS A 177 -5.19 6.70 10.03
N VAL A 178 -4.68 6.79 8.81
CA VAL A 178 -3.25 6.74 8.50
C VAL A 178 -2.87 8.05 7.84
N GLU A 179 -1.98 8.80 8.48
CA GLU A 179 -1.47 10.07 7.98
C GLU A 179 0.05 10.00 7.77
N TYR A 180 0.50 10.56 6.64
CA TYR A 180 1.90 10.74 6.30
C TYR A 180 2.21 12.23 6.23
N ALA A 181 3.28 12.66 6.87
CA ALA A 181 3.79 14.03 6.80
C ALA A 181 5.30 14.01 6.58
N LYS A 182 5.79 14.68 5.54
CA LYS A 182 7.23 14.76 5.28
C LYS A 182 7.83 15.96 5.98
N ALA A 183 8.85 15.74 6.81
CA ALA A 183 9.69 16.83 7.32
C ALA A 183 10.65 17.31 6.22
N ALA A 184 11.16 16.36 5.43
CA ALA A 184 12.04 16.55 4.28
C ALA A 184 11.79 15.44 3.23
N PRO A 185 12.36 15.50 2.02
CA PRO A 185 12.14 14.48 0.99
C PRO A 185 12.43 13.04 1.43
N GLU A 186 13.43 12.87 2.29
CA GLU A 186 13.91 11.57 2.77
C GLU A 186 13.57 11.34 4.25
N ASP A 187 12.55 12.05 4.78
CA ASP A 187 12.12 11.98 6.18
C ASP A 187 10.60 12.05 6.29
N THR A 188 9.98 10.89 6.48
CA THR A 188 8.53 10.68 6.57
C THR A 188 8.12 10.34 7.99
N LEU A 189 7.23 11.16 8.53
CA LEU A 189 6.53 10.91 9.79
C LEU A 189 5.20 10.22 9.49
N ILE A 190 4.86 9.24 10.29
CA ILE A 190 3.67 8.40 10.12
C ILE A 190 2.86 8.46 11.40
N ARG A 191 1.55 8.71 11.27
CA ARG A 191 0.62 8.75 12.40
C ARG A 191 -0.54 7.81 12.12
N VAL A 192 -0.75 6.84 12.99
CA VAL A 192 -1.89 5.93 12.95
C VAL A 192 -2.81 6.24 14.12
N THR A 193 -4.00 6.76 13.85
CA THR A 193 -5.01 7.08 14.87
C THR A 193 -6.18 6.11 14.76
N ILE A 194 -6.40 5.33 15.82
CA ILE A 194 -7.46 4.32 15.90
C ILE A 194 -8.56 4.90 16.78
N CYS A 195 -9.71 5.18 16.18
CA CYS A 195 -10.91 5.68 16.85
C CYS A 195 -11.90 4.53 17.03
N ASN A 196 -12.22 4.18 18.27
CA ASN A 196 -13.27 3.21 18.57
C ASN A 196 -14.64 3.90 18.49
N ARG A 197 -15.44 3.52 17.49
CA ARG A 197 -16.79 4.06 17.33
C ARG A 197 -17.82 3.34 18.19
N GLY A 198 -17.48 2.22 18.80
CA GLY A 198 -18.38 1.45 19.66
C GLY A 198 -18.57 2.07 21.05
N ASN A 199 -19.56 1.53 21.77
CA ASN A 199 -19.89 1.92 23.14
C ASN A 199 -19.09 1.18 24.21
N ASP A 200 -18.30 0.17 23.82
CA ASP A 200 -17.47 -0.63 24.72
C ASP A 200 -15.99 -0.48 24.37
N SER A 201 -15.10 -0.68 25.36
CA SER A 201 -13.67 -0.81 25.10
C SER A 201 -13.42 -2.05 24.24
N ALA A 202 -12.63 -1.90 23.17
CA ALA A 202 -12.36 -2.98 22.24
C ALA A 202 -10.85 -3.20 22.07
N ARG A 203 -10.46 -4.47 22.00
CA ARG A 203 -9.07 -4.86 21.79
C ARG A 203 -8.74 -4.83 20.30
N LEU A 204 -7.55 -4.33 19.97
CA LEU A 204 -7.02 -4.34 18.62
C LEU A 204 -5.52 -4.66 18.66
N HIS A 205 -5.10 -5.58 17.81
CA HIS A 205 -3.70 -5.81 17.52
C HIS A 205 -3.31 -4.96 16.31
N LEU A 206 -2.29 -4.12 16.47
CA LEU A 206 -1.75 -3.27 15.42
C LEU A 206 -0.30 -3.66 15.16
N LEU A 207 0.00 -3.89 13.89
CA LEU A 207 1.32 -4.27 13.38
C LEU A 207 1.66 -3.35 12.21
N PRO A 208 2.15 -2.12 12.44
CA PRO A 208 2.69 -1.31 11.36
C PRO A 208 3.92 -2.05 10.82
N THR A 209 3.85 -2.44 9.55
CA THR A 209 4.76 -3.43 8.97
C THR A 209 5.57 -2.77 7.87
N PHE A 210 6.88 -3.00 7.90
CA PHE A 210 7.83 -2.62 6.86
C PHE A 210 8.36 -3.89 6.19
N TRP A 211 8.49 -3.88 4.87
CA TRP A 211 9.07 -5.02 4.15
C TRP A 211 9.69 -4.61 2.83
N PHE A 212 10.65 -5.40 2.38
CA PHE A 212 11.19 -5.26 1.03
C PHE A 212 10.41 -6.11 0.03
N ARG A 213 10.11 -5.55 -1.15
CA ARG A 213 9.58 -6.34 -2.27
C ARG A 213 10.58 -7.43 -2.65
N ASN A 214 10.06 -8.63 -2.85
CA ASN A 214 10.89 -9.79 -3.14
C ASN A 214 11.34 -9.83 -4.60
N PHE A 215 12.57 -9.40 -4.86
CA PHE A 215 13.24 -9.58 -6.15
C PHE A 215 14.34 -10.66 -6.13
N TRP A 216 14.74 -11.13 -4.95
CA TRP A 216 15.88 -12.03 -4.75
C TRP A 216 15.53 -13.52 -4.87
N ASP A 217 14.29 -13.93 -4.64
CA ASP A 217 13.92 -15.35 -4.68
C ASP A 217 13.96 -15.94 -6.09
N SER A 218 13.64 -15.12 -7.09
CA SER A 218 13.30 -15.63 -8.41
C SER A 218 14.42 -15.52 -9.43
N ASN A 219 15.50 -14.76 -9.19
CA ASN A 219 16.62 -14.49 -10.13
C ASN A 219 16.20 -14.24 -11.60
N THR A 220 14.98 -13.73 -11.81
CA THR A 220 14.32 -13.75 -13.13
C THR A 220 13.60 -12.45 -13.45
N THR A 221 13.89 -11.41 -12.68
CA THR A 221 13.46 -10.04 -12.97
C THR A 221 14.66 -9.20 -13.32
N PHE A 222 14.42 -7.98 -13.82
CA PHE A 222 15.47 -6.99 -14.10
C PHE A 222 16.38 -6.69 -12.89
N GLU A 223 15.91 -6.96 -11.67
CA GLU A 223 16.62 -6.67 -10.42
C GLU A 223 17.28 -7.91 -9.81
N ALA A 224 17.37 -9.01 -10.55
CA ALA A 224 17.93 -10.28 -10.08
C ALA A 224 19.38 -10.17 -9.56
N ASP A 225 20.18 -9.25 -10.11
CA ASP A 225 21.58 -9.07 -9.74
C ASP A 225 21.77 -8.19 -8.50
N HIS A 226 20.69 -7.61 -7.95
CA HIS A 226 20.79 -6.79 -6.75
C HIS A 226 20.96 -7.67 -5.50
N ALA A 227 21.76 -7.19 -4.55
CA ALA A 227 21.92 -7.85 -3.26
C ALA A 227 20.60 -7.86 -2.48
N LYS A 228 20.32 -8.97 -1.79
CA LYS A 228 19.17 -9.10 -0.89
C LYS A 228 19.23 -7.98 0.18
N PRO A 229 18.15 -7.20 0.36
CA PRO A 229 18.11 -6.13 1.34
C PRO A 229 17.88 -6.68 2.75
N SER A 230 18.01 -5.84 3.78
CA SER A 230 17.81 -6.26 5.17
C SER A 230 17.13 -5.20 6.04
N LEU A 231 16.38 -5.68 7.03
CA LEU A 231 15.83 -4.96 8.17
C LEU A 231 16.44 -5.56 9.44
N ALA A 232 17.21 -4.79 10.20
CA ALA A 232 17.86 -5.26 11.42
C ALA A 232 17.58 -4.35 12.61
N LEU A 233 17.35 -4.94 13.79
CA LEU A 233 17.22 -4.19 15.04
C LEU A 233 18.55 -3.56 15.45
N GLN A 234 18.48 -2.35 16.01
CA GLN A 234 19.65 -1.56 16.37
C GLN A 234 19.63 -1.23 17.86
N PRO A 235 20.79 -0.89 18.47
CA PRO A 235 20.89 -0.71 19.93
C PRO A 235 19.98 0.38 20.52
N ASP A 236 19.57 1.37 19.72
CA ASP A 236 18.65 2.45 20.08
C ASP A 236 17.16 2.02 20.05
N GLY A 237 16.88 0.77 19.66
CA GLY A 237 15.54 0.20 19.53
C GLY A 237 14.81 0.55 18.22
N GLY A 238 15.47 1.23 17.29
CA GLY A 238 15.01 1.41 15.91
C GLY A 238 15.47 0.28 15.00
N LEU A 239 14.99 0.29 13.75
CA LEU A 239 15.51 -0.59 12.71
C LEU A 239 16.45 0.17 11.77
N LEU A 240 17.44 -0.54 11.26
CA LEU A 240 18.17 -0.16 10.05
C LEU A 240 17.58 -0.96 8.88
N ALA A 241 17.11 -0.24 7.86
CA ALA A 241 16.75 -0.78 6.56
C ALA A 241 17.89 -0.50 5.58
N GLU A 242 18.42 -1.54 4.94
CA GLU A 242 19.53 -1.44 4.00
C GLU A 242 19.18 -2.12 2.68
N ASP A 243 19.30 -1.36 1.59
CA ASP A 243 19.17 -1.84 0.22
C ASP A 243 20.26 -1.19 -0.65
N ALA A 244 20.86 -1.96 -1.55
CA ALA A 244 22.02 -1.55 -2.33
C ALA A 244 21.78 -0.30 -3.20
N THR A 245 20.52 -0.03 -3.55
CA THR A 245 20.14 0.99 -4.54
C THR A 245 19.25 2.10 -3.97
N LEU A 246 18.50 1.82 -2.91
CA LEU A 246 17.75 2.79 -2.13
C LEU A 246 18.64 3.45 -1.07
N GLY A 247 19.62 2.72 -0.54
CA GLY A 247 20.52 3.16 0.53
C GLY A 247 20.03 2.74 1.92
N ARG A 248 20.49 3.46 2.94
CA ARG A 248 20.27 3.14 4.36
C ARG A 248 19.24 4.08 4.99
N TYR A 249 18.23 3.51 5.64
CA TYR A 249 17.16 4.23 6.33
C TYR A 249 16.99 3.74 7.76
N ARG A 250 16.62 4.65 8.65
CA ARG A 250 16.24 4.38 10.02
C ARG A 250 14.73 4.39 10.17
N ILE A 251 14.21 3.38 10.85
CA ILE A 251 12.79 3.24 11.18
C ILE A 251 12.62 3.26 12.69
N TYR A 252 11.72 4.12 13.17
CA TYR A 252 11.39 4.26 14.58
C TYR A 252 9.90 4.01 14.80
N ALA A 253 9.58 3.38 15.93
CA ALA A 253 8.22 3.20 16.41
C ALA A 253 8.12 3.73 17.84
N ASP A 254 7.14 4.58 18.11
CA ASP A 254 7.01 5.27 19.39
C ASP A 254 6.50 4.34 20.51
N ILE A 255 6.66 4.79 21.75
CA ILE A 255 6.14 4.09 22.92
C ILE A 255 4.61 3.99 22.80
N GLY A 256 4.08 2.78 23.00
CA GLY A 256 2.64 2.54 22.94
C GLY A 256 1.91 3.17 24.14
N PRO A 257 0.57 3.22 24.13
CA PRO A 257 -0.25 3.85 25.18
C PRO A 257 -0.04 3.26 26.58
N LYS A 258 0.53 2.06 26.70
CA LYS A 258 0.86 1.42 27.98
C LYS A 258 2.22 1.84 28.55
N GLY A 259 2.96 2.74 27.88
CA GLY A 259 4.28 3.20 28.32
C GLY A 259 5.44 2.26 27.98
N TYR A 260 5.19 1.19 27.20
CA TYR A 260 6.22 0.23 26.77
C TYR A 260 6.55 0.40 25.28
N ARG A 261 7.82 0.21 24.94
CA ARG A 261 8.24 0.06 23.54
C ARG A 261 7.63 -1.20 22.96
N ALA A 262 7.09 -1.11 21.74
CA ALA A 262 6.63 -2.27 21.02
C ALA A 262 7.82 -3.18 20.66
N PRO A 263 7.72 -4.50 20.86
CA PRO A 263 8.70 -5.42 20.33
C PRO A 263 8.62 -5.42 18.80
N TRP A 264 9.78 -5.49 18.15
CA TRP A 264 9.89 -5.73 16.72
C TRP A 264 9.85 -7.24 16.45
N TRP A 265 8.99 -7.64 15.52
CA TRP A 265 8.97 -8.99 14.96
C TRP A 265 9.69 -9.02 13.63
N PHE A 266 10.32 -10.14 13.29
CA PHE A 266 11.11 -10.30 12.06
C PHE A 266 10.73 -11.57 11.33
N THR A 267 10.77 -11.51 10.00
CA THR A 267 10.59 -12.62 9.09
C THR A 267 11.11 -12.26 7.70
N GLU A 268 11.01 -13.18 6.74
CA GLU A 268 11.31 -12.91 5.34
C GLU A 268 10.03 -12.63 4.53
N ASN A 269 10.10 -11.75 3.53
CA ASN A 269 9.04 -11.61 2.54
C ASN A 269 9.18 -12.70 1.45
N GLU A 270 9.33 -13.96 1.85
CA GLU A 270 9.56 -15.11 0.97
C GLU A 270 8.34 -16.04 0.97
N THR A 271 8.11 -16.70 -0.16
CA THR A 271 6.98 -17.65 -0.29
C THR A 271 7.15 -18.81 0.69
N ASN A 272 6.10 -19.13 1.44
CA ASN A 272 6.07 -20.34 2.26
C ASN A 272 5.94 -21.58 1.36
N SER A 273 7.08 -22.07 0.87
CA SER A 273 7.13 -23.21 -0.06
C SER A 273 6.58 -24.52 0.53
N GLY A 274 6.45 -24.61 1.86
CA GLY A 274 5.71 -25.69 2.51
C GLY A 274 4.28 -25.80 1.98
N ARG A 275 3.60 -24.66 1.83
CA ARG A 275 2.20 -24.60 1.38
C ARG A 275 1.99 -24.96 -0.08
N LEU A 276 3.03 -24.83 -0.91
CA LEU A 276 3.01 -25.34 -2.30
C LEU A 276 2.95 -26.86 -2.34
N ARG A 277 3.55 -27.55 -1.35
CA ARG A 277 3.53 -29.02 -1.26
C ARG A 277 2.21 -29.53 -0.69
N SER A 278 1.72 -28.86 0.35
CA SER A 278 0.47 -29.20 1.03
C SER A 278 -0.03 -28.00 1.83
N PRO A 279 -1.33 -27.66 1.78
CA PRO A 279 -1.89 -26.51 2.50
C PRO A 279 -1.66 -26.55 4.03
N GLN A 280 -1.37 -27.72 4.59
CA GLN A 280 -1.15 -27.93 6.02
C GLN A 280 0.31 -27.74 6.45
N VAL A 281 1.26 -27.74 5.52
CA VAL A 281 2.69 -27.63 5.82
C VAL A 281 3.08 -26.15 5.87
N ASN A 282 3.45 -25.68 7.07
CA ASN A 282 3.91 -24.32 7.28
C ASN A 282 5.39 -24.34 7.69
N LEU A 283 6.21 -23.55 7.01
CA LEU A 283 7.59 -23.30 7.39
C LEU A 283 7.69 -22.00 8.21
N PRO A 284 8.61 -21.94 9.20
CA PRO A 284 8.91 -20.70 9.91
C PRO A 284 9.70 -19.73 9.02
N GLY A 285 9.69 -18.44 9.36
CA GLY A 285 10.51 -17.42 8.71
C GLY A 285 10.02 -16.96 7.33
N CYS A 286 8.85 -17.39 6.88
CA CYS A 286 8.27 -16.98 5.59
C CYS A 286 7.29 -15.79 5.72
N LYS A 287 6.80 -15.27 4.59
CA LYS A 287 5.92 -14.08 4.50
C LYS A 287 4.73 -14.10 5.48
N ASP A 288 4.18 -15.27 5.77
CA ASP A 288 3.04 -15.52 6.66
C ASP A 288 3.39 -15.72 8.14
N ALA A 289 4.65 -15.57 8.55
CA ALA A 289 5.11 -15.83 9.92
C ALA A 289 4.30 -15.07 10.99
N PHE A 290 3.95 -13.80 10.74
CA PHE A 290 3.15 -13.02 11.69
C PHE A 290 1.74 -13.59 11.86
N HIS A 291 1.15 -14.08 10.77
CA HIS A 291 -0.14 -14.75 10.77
C HIS A 291 -0.06 -16.09 11.51
N LEU A 292 0.95 -16.90 11.22
CA LEU A 292 1.18 -18.19 11.88
C LEU A 292 1.40 -18.02 13.39
N TYR A 293 2.18 -17.02 13.80
CA TYR A 293 2.47 -16.76 15.19
C TYR A 293 1.24 -16.26 15.97
N LEU A 294 0.55 -15.25 15.44
CA LEU A 294 -0.52 -14.56 16.17
C LEU A 294 -1.86 -15.30 16.09
N ILE A 295 -2.22 -15.84 14.93
CA ILE A 295 -3.53 -16.47 14.68
C ILE A 295 -3.46 -17.99 14.84
N LYS A 296 -2.42 -18.64 14.32
CA LYS A 296 -2.26 -20.11 14.41
C LYS A 296 -1.51 -20.57 15.66
N GLY A 297 -0.89 -19.65 16.39
CA GLY A 297 -0.18 -19.95 17.64
C GLY A 297 1.18 -20.63 17.47
N MET A 298 1.74 -20.70 16.26
CA MET A 298 3.04 -21.31 15.97
C MET A 298 4.17 -20.43 16.49
N LYS A 299 4.74 -20.78 17.66
CA LYS A 299 5.65 -19.89 18.42
C LYS A 299 7.04 -19.72 17.81
N ASP A 300 7.43 -20.65 16.96
CA ASP A 300 8.68 -20.68 16.21
C ASP A 300 8.55 -20.08 14.81
N ALA A 301 7.39 -19.53 14.44
CA ALA A 301 7.17 -18.99 13.10
C ALA A 301 8.00 -17.73 12.80
N LEU A 302 8.36 -16.94 13.82
CA LEU A 302 9.14 -15.71 13.66
C LEU A 302 10.64 -16.01 13.55
N ASN A 303 11.40 -15.11 12.92
CA ASN A 303 12.86 -15.18 12.95
C ASN A 303 13.35 -15.04 14.40
N ALA A 304 14.21 -15.97 14.82
CA ALA A 304 14.84 -15.92 16.14
C ALA A 304 15.90 -14.81 16.25
N THR A 305 16.54 -14.48 15.12
CA THR A 305 17.45 -13.35 14.99
C THR A 305 16.64 -12.08 14.73
N PRO A 306 17.05 -10.92 15.29
CA PRO A 306 16.34 -9.67 15.11
C PRO A 306 16.68 -9.01 13.75
N GLU A 307 16.54 -9.80 12.68
CA GLU A 307 16.86 -9.44 11.30
C GLU A 307 15.94 -10.20 10.32
N GLY A 308 15.63 -9.59 9.19
CA GLY A 308 15.01 -10.24 8.03
C GLY A 308 14.69 -9.25 6.92
N THR A 309 13.76 -9.57 6.02
CA THR A 309 13.27 -8.64 4.97
C THR A 309 11.88 -8.08 5.22
N LYS A 310 11.20 -8.54 6.29
CA LYS A 310 9.90 -8.05 6.76
C LYS A 310 9.92 -7.91 8.27
N SER A 311 9.48 -6.76 8.79
CA SER A 311 9.43 -6.48 10.21
C SER A 311 8.21 -5.67 10.61
N ALA A 312 7.70 -5.88 11.82
CA ALA A 312 6.56 -5.13 12.35
C ALA A 312 6.75 -4.76 13.82
N ALA A 313 6.34 -3.54 14.19
CA ALA A 313 6.24 -3.13 15.59
C ALA A 313 4.90 -3.61 16.16
N TYR A 314 4.92 -4.51 17.14
CA TYR A 314 3.69 -5.12 17.63
C TYR A 314 3.06 -4.37 18.82
N TYR A 315 1.88 -3.81 18.61
CA TYR A 315 1.09 -3.14 19.64
C TYR A 315 -0.20 -3.93 19.96
N ILE A 316 -0.48 -4.09 21.25
CA ILE A 316 -1.78 -4.59 21.74
C ILE A 316 -2.51 -3.42 22.39
N LEU A 317 -3.54 -2.94 21.70
CA LEU A 317 -4.32 -1.78 22.08
C LEU A 317 -5.62 -2.23 22.75
N SER A 318 -6.01 -1.50 23.80
CA SER A 318 -7.38 -1.54 24.33
C SER A 318 -7.92 -0.14 24.12
N VAL A 319 -8.66 0.06 23.03
CA VAL A 319 -9.14 1.39 22.63
C VAL A 319 -10.44 1.66 23.40
N PRO A 320 -10.49 2.67 24.30
CA PRO A 320 -11.69 2.92 25.09
C PRO A 320 -12.89 3.28 24.20
N ALA A 321 -14.09 3.01 24.69
CA ALA A 321 -15.33 3.39 24.02
C ALA A 321 -15.33 4.86 23.62
N ARG A 322 -15.77 5.17 22.40
CA ARG A 322 -15.89 6.55 21.86
C ARG A 322 -14.61 7.39 22.01
N SER A 323 -13.45 6.75 22.06
CA SER A 323 -12.15 7.37 22.23
C SER A 323 -11.18 6.91 21.16
N GLN A 324 -9.97 7.46 21.18
CA GLN A 324 -8.93 7.15 20.21
C GLN A 324 -7.57 6.92 20.86
N ILE A 325 -6.73 6.16 20.16
CA ILE A 325 -5.31 5.96 20.47
C ILE A 325 -4.51 6.30 19.23
N THR A 326 -3.42 7.05 19.41
CA THR A 326 -2.50 7.39 18.33
C THR A 326 -1.15 6.70 18.53
N ILE A 327 -0.64 6.10 17.46
CA ILE A 327 0.70 5.53 17.37
C ILE A 327 1.50 6.33 16.33
N ARG A 328 2.75 6.64 16.66
CA ARG A 328 3.66 7.42 15.81
C ARG A 328 4.82 6.53 15.33
N LEU A 329 5.18 6.67 14.06
CA LEU A 329 6.37 6.07 13.47
C LEU A 329 7.13 7.11 12.64
N ARG A 330 8.39 6.83 12.32
CA ARG A 330 9.21 7.68 11.45
C ARG A 330 10.15 6.85 10.61
N LEU A 331 10.23 7.17 9.32
CA LEU A 331 11.17 6.61 8.34
C LEU A 331 12.05 7.74 7.83
N CYS A 332 13.36 7.66 8.02
CA CYS A 332 14.28 8.71 7.60
C CYS A 332 15.59 8.14 7.06
N ARG A 333 16.24 8.83 6.12
CA ARG A 333 17.59 8.46 5.66
C ARG A 333 18.54 8.48 6.85
N GLU A 334 19.46 7.51 6.93
CA GLU A 334 20.26 7.29 8.14
C GLU A 334 21.11 8.50 8.55
N ASP A 335 21.72 9.17 7.59
CA ASP A 335 22.54 10.39 7.79
C ASP A 335 21.71 11.63 8.17
N LEU A 336 20.38 11.57 8.03
CA LEU A 336 19.44 12.62 8.39
C LEU A 336 18.60 12.25 9.62
N ALA A 337 18.90 11.13 10.28
CA ALA A 337 18.11 10.64 11.39
C ALA A 337 18.18 11.63 12.57
N PRO A 338 17.03 12.03 13.14
CA PRO A 338 17.00 12.93 14.28
C PRO A 338 17.43 12.21 15.58
N ASP A 339 18.07 12.93 16.49
CA ASP A 339 18.38 12.41 17.84
C ASP A 339 17.10 12.04 18.62
N VAL A 340 16.03 12.80 18.41
CA VAL A 340 14.72 12.60 19.08
C VAL A 340 13.63 12.43 18.01
N PRO A 341 13.31 11.20 17.59
CA PRO A 341 12.37 10.94 16.50
C PRO A 341 10.95 11.49 16.70
N PHE A 342 10.50 11.59 17.96
CA PHE A 342 9.11 11.88 18.34
C PHE A 342 8.95 13.11 19.25
N GLY A 343 9.87 14.08 19.15
CA GLY A 343 9.81 15.36 19.88
C GLY A 343 8.74 16.32 19.34
N SER A 344 8.77 17.59 19.77
CA SER A 344 7.79 18.61 19.35
C SER A 344 7.76 18.82 17.83
N SER A 345 8.92 18.70 17.17
CA SER A 345 9.06 18.79 15.71
C SER A 345 8.18 17.81 14.95
N PHE A 346 7.76 16.71 15.59
CA PHE A 346 6.82 15.76 15.00
C PHE A 346 5.44 16.40 14.81
N GLU A 347 4.88 16.99 15.86
CA GLU A 347 3.57 17.66 15.81
C GLU A 347 3.65 18.92 14.94
N ASP A 348 4.71 19.72 15.09
CA ASP A 348 4.93 20.94 14.30
C ASP A 348 4.97 20.63 12.79
N THR A 349 5.57 19.49 12.40
CA THR A 349 5.62 19.06 11.00
C THR A 349 4.24 18.70 10.48
N PHE A 350 3.44 17.96 11.25
CA PHE A 350 2.07 17.62 10.84
C PHE A 350 1.21 18.86 10.67
N ASP A 351 1.25 19.77 11.64
CA ASP A 351 0.48 21.02 11.59
C ASP A 351 0.90 21.88 10.39
N LEU A 352 2.21 21.99 10.13
CA LEU A 352 2.72 22.72 8.98
C LEU A 352 2.28 22.08 7.66
N ARG A 353 2.39 20.76 7.51
CA ARG A 353 1.99 20.04 6.30
C ARG A 353 0.48 20.14 6.04
N LYS A 354 -0.36 20.13 7.08
CA LYS A 354 -1.81 20.39 6.99
C LYS A 354 -2.13 21.81 6.53
N GLN A 355 -1.47 22.81 7.12
CA GLN A 355 -1.65 24.22 6.71
C GLN A 355 -1.23 24.46 5.26
N GLU A 356 -0.16 23.82 4.81
CA GLU A 356 0.26 23.87 3.41
C GLU A 356 -0.72 23.18 2.47
N ALA A 357 -1.33 22.06 2.89
CA ALA A 357 -2.40 21.39 2.14
C ALA A 357 -3.63 22.29 2.00
N ASP A 358 -4.10 22.90 3.10
CA ASP A 358 -5.20 23.86 3.08
C ASP A 358 -4.89 25.03 2.14
N ALA A 359 -3.68 25.59 2.23
CA ALA A 359 -3.28 26.71 1.39
C ALA A 359 -3.14 26.33 -0.09
N PHE A 360 -2.68 25.11 -0.42
CA PHE A 360 -2.61 24.62 -1.79
C PHE A 360 -4.01 24.44 -2.38
N TYR A 361 -4.92 23.79 -1.67
CA TYR A 361 -6.28 23.57 -2.16
C TYR A 361 -7.08 24.88 -2.28
N ASP A 362 -6.89 25.84 -1.37
CA ASP A 362 -7.48 27.18 -1.50
C ASP A 362 -7.02 27.91 -2.78
N LEU A 363 -5.84 27.61 -3.32
CA LEU A 363 -5.35 28.16 -4.60
C LEU A 363 -5.90 27.40 -5.82
N LYS A 364 -6.35 26.16 -5.65
CA LYS A 364 -6.83 25.29 -6.74
C LYS A 364 -8.34 25.27 -6.86
N VAL A 365 -9.04 25.92 -5.94
CA VAL A 365 -10.49 26.02 -5.94
C VAL A 365 -10.94 27.31 -6.61
N ASP A 366 -11.85 27.20 -7.58
CA ASP A 366 -12.52 28.34 -8.19
C ASP A 366 -13.48 29.04 -7.21
N ALA A 367 -13.73 30.33 -7.44
CA ALA A 367 -14.71 31.08 -6.66
C ALA A 367 -16.13 30.55 -6.89
N GLY A 368 -16.95 30.55 -5.83
CA GLY A 368 -18.38 30.21 -5.91
C GLY A 368 -18.77 28.81 -5.42
N LEU A 369 -17.81 27.91 -5.16
CA LEU A 369 -18.10 26.61 -4.54
C LEU A 369 -18.49 26.76 -3.07
N THR A 370 -19.52 26.00 -2.66
CA THR A 370 -19.91 25.80 -1.26
C THR A 370 -18.84 25.03 -0.47
N ILE A 371 -18.95 25.00 0.85
CA ILE A 371 -18.02 24.27 1.72
C ILE A 371 -18.03 22.76 1.40
N ASP A 372 -19.20 22.19 1.11
CA ASP A 372 -19.32 20.76 0.81
C ASP A 372 -18.77 20.42 -0.57
N GLU A 373 -19.04 21.24 -1.59
CA GLU A 373 -18.44 21.07 -2.93
C GLU A 373 -16.90 21.19 -2.88
N ARG A 374 -16.38 22.13 -2.10
CA ARG A 374 -14.93 22.25 -1.84
C ARG A 374 -14.35 20.98 -1.23
N ARG A 375 -15.08 20.35 -0.29
CA ARG A 375 -14.67 19.10 0.35
C ARG A 375 -14.66 17.94 -0.65
N VAL A 376 -15.70 17.82 -1.46
CA VAL A 376 -15.80 16.79 -2.51
C VAL A 376 -14.64 16.94 -3.51
N LEU A 377 -14.39 18.15 -4.00
CA LEU A 377 -13.29 18.41 -4.93
C LEU A 377 -11.92 18.07 -4.32
N ARG A 378 -11.67 18.42 -3.05
CA ARG A 378 -10.41 18.07 -2.37
C ARG A 378 -10.22 16.56 -2.26
N GLN A 379 -11.25 15.82 -1.86
CA GLN A 379 -11.15 14.36 -1.75
C GLN A 379 -11.01 13.68 -3.12
N ALA A 380 -11.71 14.17 -4.15
CA ALA A 380 -11.53 13.68 -5.52
C ALA A 380 -10.08 13.90 -6.01
N ASN A 381 -9.52 15.08 -5.78
CA ASN A 381 -8.12 15.38 -6.09
C ASN A 381 -7.15 14.54 -5.26
N ALA A 382 -7.45 14.30 -3.98
CA ALA A 382 -6.67 13.41 -3.13
C ALA A 382 -6.66 11.99 -3.71
N GLY A 383 -7.81 11.52 -4.20
CA GLY A 383 -7.94 10.23 -4.87
C GLY A 383 -6.95 10.06 -6.03
N LEU A 384 -6.80 11.07 -6.90
CA LEU A 384 -5.81 11.04 -7.98
C LEU A 384 -4.37 10.81 -7.50
N PHE A 385 -3.99 11.36 -6.34
CA PHE A 385 -2.64 11.14 -5.79
C PHE A 385 -2.53 9.79 -5.11
N TRP A 386 -3.55 9.40 -4.34
CA TRP A 386 -3.62 8.09 -3.70
C TRP A 386 -3.64 6.95 -4.71
N THR A 387 -4.20 7.14 -5.91
CA THR A 387 -4.26 6.12 -6.97
C THR A 387 -3.04 6.08 -7.91
N LYS A 388 -2.00 6.88 -7.66
CA LYS A 388 -0.69 6.68 -8.33
C LYS A 388 -0.05 5.38 -7.84
N GLN A 389 0.24 4.44 -8.73
CA GLN A 389 0.77 3.12 -8.36
C GLN A 389 2.11 2.87 -9.04
N PHE A 390 3.08 2.30 -8.32
CA PHE A 390 4.22 1.66 -8.97
C PHE A 390 3.73 0.44 -9.78
N TYR A 391 3.98 0.46 -11.08
CA TYR A 391 3.58 -0.61 -11.99
C TYR A 391 4.82 -1.17 -12.68
N TYR A 392 5.32 -2.29 -12.16
CA TYR A 392 6.35 -3.09 -12.81
C TYR A 392 5.70 -4.27 -13.53
N TYR A 393 6.06 -4.45 -14.81
CA TYR A 393 5.69 -5.59 -15.62
C TYR A 393 6.62 -5.65 -16.84
N SER A 394 7.49 -6.65 -16.87
CA SER A 394 8.32 -6.97 -18.04
C SER A 394 7.68 -8.18 -18.71
N VAL A 395 7.00 -7.97 -19.84
CA VAL A 395 6.30 -9.06 -20.53
C VAL A 395 7.30 -10.11 -21.00
N ASN A 396 8.48 -9.70 -21.48
CA ASN A 396 9.53 -10.62 -21.86
C ASN A 396 9.95 -11.54 -20.70
N ASP A 397 10.23 -10.97 -19.52
CA ASP A 397 10.67 -11.76 -18.37
C ASP A 397 9.52 -12.63 -17.82
N TRP A 398 8.30 -12.11 -17.84
CA TRP A 398 7.09 -12.86 -17.47
C TRP A 398 6.85 -14.06 -18.41
N LEU A 399 7.05 -13.88 -19.72
CA LEU A 399 6.89 -14.94 -20.72
C LEU A 399 7.95 -16.03 -20.54
N ASN A 400 9.22 -15.65 -20.35
CA ASN A 400 10.37 -16.54 -20.39
C ASN A 400 10.72 -17.19 -19.04
N HIS A 401 10.28 -16.59 -17.93
CA HIS A 401 10.81 -16.94 -16.62
C HIS A 401 9.76 -17.14 -15.53
N GLY A 402 8.52 -17.47 -15.89
CA GLY A 402 7.48 -17.78 -14.90
C GLY A 402 7.81 -19.03 -14.06
N PRO A 403 7.64 -19.00 -12.72
CA PRO A 403 8.08 -20.05 -11.80
C PRO A 403 7.36 -21.40 -11.99
N GLU A 404 6.25 -21.42 -12.71
CA GLU A 404 5.36 -22.58 -12.87
C GLU A 404 5.03 -22.89 -14.34
N ARG A 405 5.69 -22.25 -15.31
CA ARG A 405 5.43 -22.54 -16.73
C ARG A 405 6.15 -23.83 -17.14
N PRO A 406 5.44 -24.92 -17.50
CA PRO A 406 6.08 -26.07 -18.12
C PRO A 406 6.74 -25.65 -19.44
N ILE A 407 7.85 -26.30 -19.77
CA ILE A 407 8.60 -26.09 -21.02
C ILE A 407 7.62 -26.15 -22.20
N PHE A 408 7.49 -25.03 -22.92
CA PHE A 408 6.50 -24.82 -23.99
C PHE A 408 6.83 -25.60 -25.26
N ASP A 409 6.68 -26.93 -25.23
CA ASP A 409 6.78 -27.75 -26.46
C ASP A 409 5.41 -28.10 -27.07
N LYS A 410 4.28 -27.68 -26.47
CA LYS A 410 2.93 -28.19 -26.85
C LYS A 410 1.75 -27.22 -26.71
N ILE A 411 1.92 -25.90 -26.86
CA ILE A 411 0.77 -24.99 -26.94
C ILE A 411 0.58 -24.53 -28.38
N ASN A 412 -0.60 -24.81 -28.96
CA ASN A 412 -0.97 -24.43 -30.33
C ASN A 412 -1.41 -22.95 -30.46
N HIS A 413 -1.27 -22.15 -29.40
CA HIS A 413 -1.72 -20.76 -29.31
C HIS A 413 -0.70 -19.91 -28.56
N LEU A 414 -0.58 -18.63 -28.96
CA LEU A 414 0.23 -17.66 -28.23
C LEU A 414 -0.36 -17.46 -26.82
N PRO A 415 0.46 -17.48 -25.75
CA PRO A 415 -0.02 -17.12 -24.42
C PRO A 415 -0.53 -15.68 -24.41
N ARG A 416 -1.34 -15.32 -23.41
CA ARG A 416 -1.76 -13.92 -23.17
C ARG A 416 -0.56 -12.99 -23.27
N ASN A 417 -0.69 -11.86 -23.97
CA ASN A 417 0.40 -10.90 -24.21
C ASN A 417 1.62 -11.47 -24.97
N GLY A 418 1.52 -12.61 -25.65
CA GLY A 418 2.64 -13.27 -26.33
C GLY A 418 3.30 -12.43 -27.44
N ASP A 419 2.57 -11.50 -28.04
CA ASP A 419 3.01 -10.52 -29.03
C ASP A 419 3.54 -9.21 -28.43
N TRP A 420 3.44 -9.02 -27.10
CA TRP A 420 3.83 -7.82 -26.38
C TRP A 420 5.22 -7.91 -25.72
N GLY A 421 6.14 -8.74 -26.23
CA GLY A 421 7.47 -8.93 -25.64
C GLY A 421 8.32 -7.65 -25.50
N HIS A 422 7.98 -6.58 -26.20
CA HIS A 422 8.62 -5.26 -26.09
C HIS A 422 8.16 -4.45 -24.86
N LEU A 423 7.03 -4.81 -24.24
CA LEU A 423 6.42 -4.05 -23.17
C LEU A 423 7.24 -4.19 -21.88
N PHE A 424 7.73 -3.06 -21.38
CA PHE A 424 8.46 -2.96 -20.12
C PHE A 424 7.93 -1.78 -19.31
N ASN A 425 7.11 -2.05 -18.31
CA ASN A 425 6.64 -1.05 -17.36
C ASN A 425 7.53 -1.06 -16.14
N ARG A 426 8.02 0.09 -15.64
CA ARG A 426 8.63 0.19 -14.31
C ARG A 426 8.54 1.63 -13.78
N ASP A 427 7.32 2.14 -13.75
CA ASP A 427 7.04 3.55 -13.50
C ASP A 427 5.91 3.71 -12.47
N VAL A 428 5.80 4.92 -11.90
CA VAL A 428 4.63 5.31 -11.12
C VAL A 428 3.57 5.87 -12.06
N ILE A 429 2.45 5.19 -12.18
CA ILE A 429 1.39 5.48 -13.16
C ILE A 429 0.10 5.81 -12.43
N SER A 430 -0.67 6.76 -12.96
CA SER A 430 -2.02 7.04 -12.46
C SER A 430 -2.96 5.90 -12.83
N MET A 431 -3.55 5.23 -11.83
CA MET A 431 -4.54 4.16 -12.06
C MET A 431 -5.96 4.72 -12.03
N PRO A 432 -6.92 4.11 -12.78
CA PRO A 432 -8.34 4.40 -12.62
C PRO A 432 -8.81 4.09 -11.20
N ASP A 433 -8.37 2.94 -10.68
CA ASP A 433 -8.55 2.50 -9.30
C ASP A 433 -7.36 1.60 -8.90
N LYS A 434 -7.00 1.51 -7.62
CA LYS A 434 -5.82 0.72 -7.18
C LYS A 434 -6.13 -0.68 -6.70
N TRP A 435 -7.42 -0.99 -6.58
CA TRP A 435 -7.91 -2.27 -6.19
C TRP A 435 -8.61 -2.97 -7.36
N GLU A 436 -9.64 -2.37 -7.96
CA GLU A 436 -10.43 -2.97 -9.04
C GLU A 436 -9.66 -2.97 -10.35
N TYR A 437 -9.02 -1.85 -10.69
CA TYR A 437 -8.20 -1.72 -11.89
C TYR A 437 -6.73 -1.49 -11.55
N PRO A 438 -6.02 -2.43 -10.90
CA PRO A 438 -4.64 -2.25 -10.43
C PRO A 438 -3.62 -2.29 -11.60
N TRP A 439 -4.08 -1.91 -12.78
CA TRP A 439 -3.44 -1.81 -14.08
C TRP A 439 -3.89 -0.51 -14.76
N TYR A 440 -3.05 0.00 -15.66
CA TYR A 440 -3.34 1.27 -16.31
C TYR A 440 -4.15 1.04 -17.59
N ALA A 441 -5.16 1.88 -17.79
CA ALA A 441 -5.78 2.05 -19.08
C ALA A 441 -5.27 3.37 -19.70
N ALA A 442 -4.64 3.26 -20.87
CA ALA A 442 -4.01 4.43 -21.51
C ALA A 442 -5.05 5.51 -21.89
N TRP A 443 -6.29 5.10 -22.19
CA TRP A 443 -7.38 6.03 -22.52
C TRP A 443 -7.89 6.76 -21.27
N ASP A 444 -8.13 6.09 -20.15
CA ASP A 444 -8.46 6.72 -18.84
C ASP A 444 -7.37 7.70 -18.41
N SER A 445 -6.10 7.33 -18.60
CA SER A 445 -4.96 8.18 -18.26
C SER A 445 -5.07 9.55 -18.92
N ALA A 446 -5.56 9.64 -20.16
CA ALA A 446 -5.76 10.93 -20.84
C ALA A 446 -6.80 11.81 -20.12
N PHE A 447 -7.86 11.22 -19.56
CA PHE A 447 -8.86 11.95 -18.76
C PHE A 447 -8.31 12.35 -17.40
N HIS A 448 -7.52 11.49 -16.75
CA HIS A 448 -6.85 11.82 -15.50
C HIS A 448 -5.93 13.04 -15.66
N MET A 449 -5.31 13.21 -16.84
CA MET A 449 -4.37 14.31 -17.08
C MET A 449 -5.04 15.70 -17.11
N ILE A 450 -6.36 15.78 -17.31
CA ILE A 450 -7.11 17.06 -17.28
C ILE A 450 -7.04 17.68 -15.87
N PRO A 451 -7.47 17.01 -14.78
CA PRO A 451 -7.29 17.55 -13.43
C PRO A 451 -5.81 17.59 -13.02
N PHE A 452 -4.96 16.64 -13.43
CA PHE A 452 -3.53 16.76 -13.12
C PHE A 452 -2.88 17.99 -13.75
N ALA A 453 -3.29 18.46 -14.93
CA ALA A 453 -2.72 19.67 -15.50
C ALA A 453 -2.92 20.90 -14.58
N HIS A 454 -4.04 20.92 -13.85
CA HIS A 454 -4.30 21.94 -12.83
C HIS A 454 -3.51 21.71 -11.54
N LEU A 455 -3.36 20.46 -11.12
CA LEU A 455 -2.75 20.12 -9.83
C LEU A 455 -1.21 20.03 -9.88
N ASP A 456 -0.67 19.41 -10.92
CA ASP A 456 0.75 19.14 -11.19
C ASP A 456 0.98 18.94 -12.70
N ILE A 457 1.18 20.05 -13.42
CA ILE A 457 1.35 20.06 -14.87
C ILE A 457 2.55 19.25 -15.37
N ASN A 458 3.60 19.12 -14.55
CA ASN A 458 4.77 18.33 -14.92
C ASN A 458 4.45 16.84 -14.89
N TYR A 459 3.77 16.37 -13.85
CA TYR A 459 3.30 14.98 -13.81
C TYR A 459 2.35 14.68 -14.97
N ALA A 460 1.45 15.61 -15.29
CA ALA A 460 0.54 15.44 -16.42
C ALA A 460 1.29 15.21 -17.74
N LYS A 461 2.28 16.06 -18.01
CA LYS A 461 3.16 15.95 -19.18
C LYS A 461 3.97 14.65 -19.18
N GLU A 462 4.54 14.27 -18.03
CA GLU A 462 5.35 13.06 -17.89
C GLU A 462 4.55 11.79 -18.20
N GLN A 463 3.33 11.66 -17.66
CA GLN A 463 2.44 10.52 -17.93
C GLN A 463 2.06 10.43 -19.41
N MET A 464 1.76 11.56 -20.08
CA MET A 464 1.45 11.56 -21.51
C MET A 464 2.65 11.10 -22.36
N ILE A 465 3.86 11.56 -22.03
CA ILE A 465 5.07 11.19 -22.77
C ILE A 465 5.45 9.73 -22.52
N MET A 466 5.22 9.21 -21.31
CA MET A 466 5.54 7.83 -20.92
C MET A 466 4.89 6.80 -21.87
N PHE A 467 3.60 6.97 -22.19
CA PHE A 467 2.90 6.06 -23.10
C PHE A 467 3.33 6.17 -24.57
N LEU A 468 4.14 7.18 -24.92
CA LEU A 468 4.71 7.35 -26.26
C LEU A 468 6.15 6.80 -26.37
N ARG A 469 6.62 6.10 -25.35
CA ARG A 469 7.94 5.45 -25.37
C ARG A 469 7.87 4.13 -26.14
N GLU A 470 9.00 3.78 -26.75
CA GLU A 470 9.19 2.59 -27.57
C GLU A 470 8.93 1.27 -26.82
N TRP A 471 9.02 1.28 -25.48
CA TRP A 471 8.73 0.13 -24.61
C TRP A 471 7.30 0.16 -24.01
N TYR A 472 6.44 1.07 -24.48
CA TYR A 472 5.00 1.16 -24.17
C TYR A 472 4.12 1.08 -25.42
N MET A 473 4.61 1.55 -26.56
CA MET A 473 3.88 1.51 -27.83
C MET A 473 4.03 0.16 -28.51
N HIS A 474 2.90 -0.43 -28.92
CA HIS A 474 2.94 -1.58 -29.81
C HIS A 474 3.62 -1.19 -31.13
N PRO A 475 4.64 -1.95 -31.59
CA PRO A 475 5.39 -1.65 -32.80
C PRO A 475 4.56 -1.78 -34.08
#